data_AF-A0A7S3PCI5-F1
#
_entry.id   AF-A0A7S3PCI5-F1
#
_cell.length_a   1.000
_cell.length_b   1.000
_cell.length_c   1.000
_cell.angle_alpha   90.00
_cell.angle_beta   90.00
_cell.angle_gamma   90.00
#
_symmetry.space_group_name_H-M   'P 1'
#
loop_
_entity.id
_entity.type
_entity.pdbx_description
1 polymer ?
#
loop_
_entity_poly.entity_id
_entity_poly.type
_entity_poly.pdbx_seq_one_letter_code
_entity_poly.pdbx_strand_id
1 'polypeptide(L)'
;MSSTADFPKALCSWQDWKDEEKAADLVSKFHSALEDLDKIPQVETDGKILGINWYGIELFARLTGLIGGKKPCHEGMSYVVEHICKPICAERECQLVELFEDVAVNGKPVVGVMNSFHSYTWRETLQDTLRSLGGGMIKEEELSGTYYWWDLFCQNQHVVEDVMGSFDRAISQCNSFSMTIPNPAQPIALQRVWCLFEIMSAVQGKNKDIRIFCNPAVKIPNANNEVDIRNAEATVAADKTMILELVEERIEGGCDALNERVRKVLLNGMHKARILQNAGMGFSNDEIVDIEKVSNVTKLGFADIKERLHKHGIHNYKLNGKNKAELIKMAQENGVDLSGDPEPKTEISRFAQGMRVQVRGKQAAYHRARDI
;
A
#
# COMPACT_ATOMS: atom_id res chain seq x y z
N MET A 1 -7.24 -41.18 10.05
CA MET A 1 -7.93 -39.92 9.75
C MET A 1 -8.15 -39.20 11.07
N SER A 2 -7.13 -38.51 11.59
CA SER A 2 -7.22 -37.74 12.84
C SER A 2 -7.64 -36.32 12.53
N SER A 3 -8.53 -35.78 13.36
CA SER A 3 -9.10 -34.43 13.24
C SER A 3 -8.01 -33.37 13.31
N THR A 4 -7.92 -32.54 12.27
CA THR A 4 -7.31 -31.20 12.32
C THR A 4 -7.94 -30.44 13.48
N ALA A 5 -7.13 -29.86 14.36
CA ALA A 5 -7.62 -28.93 15.37
C ALA A 5 -8.44 -27.83 14.67
N ASP A 6 -9.67 -27.60 15.14
CA ASP A 6 -10.55 -26.56 14.60
C ASP A 6 -9.96 -25.18 14.96
N PHE A 7 -9.04 -24.70 14.13
CA PHE A 7 -8.71 -23.28 14.04
C PHE A 7 -10.03 -22.53 13.83
N PRO A 8 -10.33 -21.42 14.54
CA PRO A 8 -11.66 -20.81 14.48
C PRO A 8 -12.02 -20.41 13.03
N LYS A 9 -12.87 -21.21 12.37
CA LYS A 9 -13.28 -21.06 10.96
C LYS A 9 -14.06 -19.77 10.66
N ALA A 10 -14.19 -18.88 11.63
CA ALA A 10 -14.80 -17.57 11.49
C ALA A 10 -14.01 -16.55 12.33
N LEU A 11 -12.82 -16.16 11.86
CA LEU A 11 -12.26 -14.89 12.31
C LEU A 11 -13.21 -13.77 11.84
N CYS A 12 -13.63 -12.99 12.83
CA CYS A 12 -14.85 -12.18 12.87
C CYS A 12 -14.92 -11.05 11.82
N SER A 13 -16.08 -10.40 11.72
CA SER A 13 -16.29 -9.30 10.77
C SER A 13 -15.36 -8.13 11.06
N TRP A 14 -15.07 -7.30 10.04
CA TRP A 14 -14.24 -6.10 10.19
C TRP A 14 -14.73 -5.13 11.29
N GLN A 15 -16.03 -5.12 11.61
CA GLN A 15 -16.58 -4.36 12.74
C GLN A 15 -16.12 -4.87 14.11
N ASP A 16 -15.87 -6.17 14.25
CA ASP A 16 -15.49 -6.78 15.53
C ASP A 16 -14.10 -6.34 16.00
N TRP A 17 -13.25 -5.86 15.09
CA TRP A 17 -11.91 -5.33 15.38
C TRP A 17 -11.90 -3.86 15.85
N LYS A 18 -13.05 -3.17 15.87
CA LYS A 18 -13.18 -1.83 16.49
C LYS A 18 -13.55 -1.90 17.97
N ASP A 19 -13.87 -3.09 18.45
CA ASP A 19 -14.24 -3.36 19.83
C ASP A 19 -12.98 -3.86 20.56
N GLU A 20 -12.50 -3.07 21.54
CA GLU A 20 -11.26 -3.35 22.26
C GLU A 20 -11.29 -4.68 23.01
N GLU A 21 -12.46 -5.11 23.49
CA GLU A 21 -12.62 -6.36 24.23
C GLU A 21 -12.52 -7.58 23.29
N LYS A 22 -13.10 -7.47 22.10
CA LYS A 22 -12.98 -8.50 21.05
C LYS A 22 -11.57 -8.57 20.47
N ALA A 23 -10.90 -7.43 20.30
CA ALA A 23 -9.51 -7.39 19.85
C ALA A 23 -8.57 -8.06 20.87
N ALA A 24 -8.77 -7.81 22.17
CA ALA A 24 -8.00 -8.47 23.23
C ALA A 24 -8.24 -9.98 23.29
N ASP A 25 -9.49 -10.43 23.11
CA ASP A 25 -9.84 -11.85 22.98
C ASP A 25 -9.18 -12.49 21.75
N LEU A 26 -9.11 -11.77 20.62
CA LEU A 26 -8.41 -12.23 19.41
C LEU A 26 -6.89 -12.33 19.58
N VAL A 27 -6.27 -11.38 20.29
CA VAL A 27 -4.86 -11.44 20.66
C VAL A 27 -4.60 -12.63 21.58
N SER A 28 -5.45 -12.84 22.59
CA SER A 28 -5.40 -13.99 23.49
C SER A 28 -5.54 -15.31 22.73
N LYS A 29 -6.51 -15.40 21.81
CA LYS A 29 -6.70 -16.58 20.93
C LYS A 29 -5.53 -16.80 19.99
N PHE A 30 -4.92 -15.74 19.47
CA PHE A 30 -3.71 -15.84 18.66
C PHE A 30 -2.56 -16.39 19.51
N HIS A 31 -2.33 -15.86 20.71
CA HIS A 31 -1.34 -16.41 21.63
C HIS A 31 -1.61 -17.87 22.02
N SER A 32 -2.85 -18.23 22.34
CA SER A 32 -3.21 -19.63 22.60
C SER A 32 -3.10 -20.52 21.36
N ALA A 33 -3.33 -20.00 20.15
CA ALA A 33 -3.09 -20.74 18.92
C ALA A 33 -1.58 -20.90 18.63
N LEU A 34 -0.76 -19.93 19.05
CA LEU A 34 0.70 -20.05 19.03
C LEU A 34 1.19 -21.11 20.03
N GLU A 35 0.53 -21.29 21.18
CA GLU A 35 0.88 -22.32 22.17
C GLU A 35 0.59 -23.76 21.70
N ASP A 36 -0.22 -23.94 20.65
CA ASP A 36 -0.57 -25.24 20.06
C ASP A 36 0.24 -25.56 18.78
N LEU A 37 1.28 -24.77 18.46
CA LEU A 37 2.06 -24.83 17.22
C LEU A 37 2.88 -26.10 17.00
N ASP A 38 3.11 -26.91 18.03
CA ASP A 38 3.84 -28.20 17.95
C ASP A 38 3.24 -29.19 16.93
N LYS A 39 2.03 -28.90 16.41
CA LYS A 39 1.27 -29.78 15.52
C LYS A 39 1.20 -29.31 14.08
N ILE A 40 1.81 -28.18 13.72
CA ILE A 40 1.75 -27.68 12.33
C ILE A 40 2.86 -28.34 11.50
N PRO A 41 2.52 -29.18 10.50
CA PRO A 41 3.53 -29.76 9.63
C PRO A 41 4.24 -28.66 8.83
N GLN A 42 5.56 -28.79 8.66
CA GLN A 42 6.28 -27.95 7.71
C GLN A 42 5.73 -28.22 6.30
N VAL A 43 5.23 -27.18 5.64
CA VAL A 43 4.75 -27.33 4.26
C VAL A 43 5.94 -27.29 3.32
N GLU A 44 6.17 -28.41 2.64
CA GLU A 44 7.01 -28.43 1.45
C GLU A 44 6.35 -27.56 0.39
N THR A 45 6.87 -26.35 0.21
CA THR A 45 6.54 -25.57 -0.97
C THR A 45 7.32 -26.19 -2.11
N ASP A 46 6.64 -26.64 -3.18
CA ASP A 46 7.25 -27.23 -4.39
C ASP A 46 8.19 -26.24 -5.13
N GLY A 47 9.24 -25.74 -4.48
CA GLY A 47 10.07 -24.62 -4.91
C GLY A 47 9.35 -23.27 -4.95
N LYS A 48 8.10 -23.18 -4.47
CA LYS A 48 7.30 -21.94 -4.52
C LYS A 48 7.63 -21.03 -3.34
N ILE A 49 7.83 -19.74 -3.63
CA ILE A 49 8.06 -18.73 -2.61
C ILE A 49 6.70 -18.28 -2.04
N LEU A 50 6.54 -18.36 -0.72
CA LEU A 50 5.34 -17.86 -0.04
C LEU A 50 5.39 -16.34 0.10
N GLY A 51 4.22 -15.73 0.08
CA GLY A 51 3.99 -14.33 0.41
C GLY A 51 2.78 -14.18 1.31
N ILE A 52 2.67 -13.02 1.93
CA ILE A 52 1.55 -12.65 2.79
C ILE A 52 0.69 -11.60 2.09
N ASN A 53 -0.63 -11.72 2.17
CA ASN A 53 -1.54 -10.71 1.66
C ASN A 53 -1.80 -9.59 2.69
N TRP A 54 -2.54 -8.57 2.28
CA TRP A 54 -2.85 -7.43 3.14
C TRP A 54 -3.55 -7.81 4.45
N TYR A 55 -4.44 -8.79 4.43
CA TYR A 55 -5.16 -9.19 5.63
C TYR A 55 -4.22 -9.78 6.68
N GLY A 56 -3.24 -10.58 6.25
CA GLY A 56 -2.21 -11.11 7.15
C GLY A 56 -1.32 -10.01 7.73
N ILE A 57 -0.91 -9.07 6.88
CA ILE A 57 -0.13 -7.88 7.28
C ILE A 57 -0.89 -7.05 8.32
N GLU A 58 -2.15 -6.73 8.05
CA GLU A 58 -2.99 -5.92 8.94
C GLU A 58 -3.27 -6.65 10.25
N LEU A 59 -3.57 -7.95 10.18
CA LEU A 59 -3.75 -8.81 11.35
C LEU A 59 -2.49 -8.78 12.23
N PHE A 60 -1.30 -9.01 11.66
CA PHE A 60 -0.04 -8.93 12.39
C PHE A 60 0.13 -7.57 13.07
N ALA A 61 -0.10 -6.47 12.35
CA ALA A 61 0.07 -5.13 12.88
C ALA A 61 -0.93 -4.79 14.01
N ARG A 62 -2.13 -5.37 13.98
CA ARG A 62 -3.11 -5.24 15.07
C ARG A 62 -2.76 -6.10 16.27
N LEU A 63 -2.39 -7.36 16.06
CA LEU A 63 -2.03 -8.30 17.12
C LEU A 63 -0.84 -7.81 17.95
N THR A 64 0.08 -7.12 17.28
CA THR A 64 1.28 -6.55 17.90
C THR A 64 1.05 -5.16 18.51
N GLY A 65 -0.20 -4.66 18.47
CA GLY A 65 -0.57 -3.34 18.98
C GLY A 65 0.01 -2.16 18.20
N LEU A 66 0.65 -2.42 17.05
CA LEU A 66 1.27 -1.41 16.17
C LEU A 66 0.22 -0.56 15.44
N ILE A 67 -1.01 -1.10 15.29
CA ILE A 67 -2.20 -0.37 14.85
C ILE A 67 -3.24 -0.36 15.99
N GLY A 68 -3.69 0.83 16.38
CA GLY A 68 -4.76 1.01 17.38
C GLY A 68 -4.29 1.29 18.81
N GLY A 69 -2.99 1.11 19.11
CA GLY A 69 -2.41 1.47 20.41
C GLY A 69 -2.36 2.99 20.67
N LYS A 70 -2.41 3.38 21.95
CA LYS A 70 -2.32 4.80 22.41
C LYS A 70 -0.97 5.47 22.14
N LYS A 71 0.05 4.73 21.70
CA LYS A 71 1.36 5.28 21.33
C LYS A 71 1.73 4.81 19.92
N PRO A 72 2.05 5.72 18.99
CA PRO A 72 2.70 5.35 17.75
C PRO A 72 3.97 4.57 18.08
N CYS A 73 4.19 3.45 17.42
CA CYS A 73 5.52 2.85 17.39
C CYS A 73 6.40 3.79 16.56
N HIS A 74 7.10 4.69 17.24
CA HIS A 74 8.09 5.58 16.63
C HIS A 74 9.40 4.85 16.31
N GLU A 75 9.49 3.58 16.71
CA GLU A 75 10.65 2.74 16.46
C GLU A 75 10.65 2.24 15.01
N GLY A 76 11.85 2.14 14.44
CA GLY A 76 12.05 1.59 13.10
C GLY A 76 11.76 0.09 13.04
N MET A 77 11.79 -0.48 11.83
CA MET A 77 11.48 -1.90 11.60
C MET A 77 12.44 -2.86 12.31
N SER A 78 13.68 -2.43 12.58
CA SER A 78 14.60 -3.18 13.45
C SER A 78 13.98 -3.50 14.81
N TYR A 79 13.21 -2.60 15.39
CA TYR A 79 12.53 -2.87 16.67
C TYR A 79 11.49 -3.98 16.52
N VAL A 80 10.66 -3.91 15.47
CA VAL A 80 9.65 -4.93 15.16
C VAL A 80 10.31 -6.29 14.98
N VAL A 81 11.42 -6.35 14.23
CA VAL A 81 12.15 -7.61 14.01
C VAL A 81 12.70 -8.16 15.34
N GLU A 82 13.47 -7.36 16.08
CA GLU A 82 14.19 -7.83 17.27
C GLU A 82 13.29 -8.14 18.46
N HIS A 83 12.19 -7.39 18.65
CA HIS A 83 11.36 -7.48 19.85
C HIS A 83 10.02 -8.15 19.62
N ILE A 84 9.65 -8.43 18.36
CA ILE A 84 8.37 -9.04 18.01
C ILE A 84 8.58 -10.26 17.13
N CYS A 85 9.14 -10.09 15.92
CA CYS A 85 9.24 -11.19 14.97
C CYS A 85 10.15 -12.32 15.48
N LYS A 86 11.38 -11.99 15.90
CA LYS A 86 12.33 -12.99 16.42
C LYS A 86 11.80 -13.71 17.67
N PRO A 87 11.26 -13.03 18.70
CA PRO A 87 10.67 -13.74 19.84
C PRO A 87 9.53 -14.69 19.45
N ILE A 88 8.64 -14.28 18.54
CA ILE A 88 7.51 -15.12 18.09
C ILE A 88 7.98 -16.32 17.26
N CYS A 89 9.06 -16.18 16.49
CA CYS A 89 9.60 -17.24 15.65
C CYS A 89 10.70 -18.08 16.34
N ALA A 90 11.09 -17.76 17.58
CA ALA A 90 12.27 -18.31 18.23
C ALA A 90 12.22 -19.82 18.43
N GLU A 91 11.04 -20.37 18.74
CA GLU A 91 10.87 -21.81 18.99
C GLU A 91 11.14 -22.66 17.75
N ARG A 92 10.74 -22.16 16.58
CA ARG A 92 10.89 -22.87 15.29
C ARG A 92 12.06 -22.37 14.44
N GLU A 93 12.70 -21.27 14.85
CA GLU A 93 13.67 -20.51 14.06
C GLU A 93 13.21 -20.32 12.60
N CYS A 94 11.94 -19.97 12.40
CA CYS A 94 11.28 -19.99 11.09
C CYS A 94 11.04 -18.59 10.51
N GLN A 95 10.50 -18.53 9.30
CA GLN A 95 9.95 -17.28 8.75
C GLN A 95 8.64 -16.94 9.45
N LEU A 96 8.36 -15.65 9.62
CA LEU A 96 7.10 -15.22 10.23
C LEU A 96 5.88 -15.66 9.39
N VAL A 97 6.00 -15.70 8.07
CA VAL A 97 4.92 -16.13 7.17
C VAL A 97 4.46 -17.57 7.42
N GLU A 98 5.35 -18.45 7.88
CA GLU A 98 5.02 -19.85 8.20
C GLU A 98 4.07 -19.97 9.40
N LEU A 99 4.04 -18.97 10.30
CA LEU A 99 3.11 -18.93 11.43
C LEU A 99 1.70 -18.50 11.02
N PHE A 100 1.53 -18.02 9.77
CA PHE A 100 0.26 -17.56 9.22
C PHE A 100 -0.31 -18.50 8.16
N GLU A 101 0.32 -19.65 7.89
CA GLU A 101 -0.03 -20.52 6.77
C GLU A 101 -1.48 -21.03 6.82
N ASP A 102 -1.94 -21.44 8.00
CA ASP A 102 -3.31 -21.91 8.23
C ASP A 102 -4.30 -20.79 8.60
N VAL A 103 -3.84 -19.53 8.59
CA VAL A 103 -4.67 -18.38 8.97
C VAL A 103 -5.50 -17.93 7.77
N ALA A 104 -6.81 -17.81 7.98
CA ALA A 104 -7.73 -17.25 7.00
C ALA A 104 -8.56 -16.12 7.59
N VAL A 105 -8.73 -15.04 6.82
CA VAL A 105 -9.58 -13.89 7.16
C VAL A 105 -10.72 -13.84 6.14
N ASN A 106 -11.97 -13.82 6.62
CA ASN A 106 -13.18 -13.88 5.77
C ASN A 106 -13.17 -15.08 4.79
N GLY A 107 -12.67 -16.23 5.25
CA GLY A 107 -12.57 -17.45 4.44
C GLY A 107 -11.49 -17.42 3.34
N LYS A 108 -10.63 -16.39 3.30
CA LYS A 108 -9.49 -16.31 2.39
C LYS A 108 -8.18 -16.55 3.16
N PRO A 109 -7.28 -17.42 2.68
CA PRO A 109 -5.98 -17.61 3.31
C PRO A 109 -5.19 -16.30 3.28
N VAL A 110 -4.42 -16.02 4.33
CA VAL A 110 -3.57 -14.82 4.37
C VAL A 110 -2.18 -15.07 3.79
N VAL A 111 -1.81 -16.34 3.64
CA VAL A 111 -0.56 -16.80 3.00
C VAL A 111 -0.89 -17.49 1.68
N GLY A 112 0.00 -17.34 0.70
CA GLY A 112 -0.15 -17.94 -0.62
C GLY A 112 1.13 -17.80 -1.44
N VAL A 113 1.09 -18.27 -2.68
CA VAL A 113 2.23 -18.12 -3.60
C VAL A 113 2.44 -16.64 -3.89
N MET A 114 3.65 -16.15 -3.60
CA MET A 114 4.02 -14.77 -3.86
C MET A 114 3.80 -14.41 -5.33
N ASN A 115 3.19 -13.26 -5.56
CA ASN A 115 3.09 -12.65 -6.89
C ASN A 115 3.59 -11.20 -6.94
N SER A 116 3.92 -10.60 -5.79
CA SER A 116 4.46 -9.25 -5.69
C SER A 116 5.64 -9.19 -4.73
N PHE A 117 6.69 -8.47 -5.09
CA PHE A 117 7.78 -8.13 -4.15
C PHE A 117 7.48 -6.76 -3.51
N HIS A 118 7.65 -6.63 -2.20
CA HIS A 118 7.48 -5.36 -1.49
C HIS A 118 8.79 -4.83 -0.92
N SER A 119 9.24 -3.71 -1.46
CA SER A 119 10.42 -2.97 -1.05
C SER A 119 10.06 -1.82 -0.11
N TYR A 120 10.87 -1.63 0.92
CA TYR A 120 10.77 -0.53 1.89
C TYR A 120 12.12 -0.40 2.60
N THR A 121 12.27 0.61 3.46
CA THR A 121 13.47 0.78 4.27
C THR A 121 13.18 0.48 5.74
N TRP A 122 14.11 -0.19 6.39
CA TRP A 122 14.02 -0.48 7.82
C TRP A 122 14.14 0.77 8.72
N ARG A 123 14.56 1.91 8.15
CA ARG A 123 14.62 3.20 8.84
C ARG A 123 13.25 3.84 9.04
N GLU A 124 12.24 3.40 8.29
CA GLU A 124 10.86 3.87 8.43
C GLU A 124 10.13 3.02 9.48
N THR A 125 9.05 3.57 10.03
CA THR A 125 8.20 2.82 10.97
C THR A 125 7.30 1.84 10.20
N LEU A 126 6.88 0.76 10.86
CA LEU A 126 5.82 -0.10 10.30
C LEU A 126 4.55 0.70 10.04
N GLN A 127 4.19 1.61 10.94
CA GLN A 127 2.97 2.40 10.81
C GLN A 127 2.98 3.26 9.55
N ASP A 128 4.08 3.95 9.25
CA ASP A 128 4.17 4.81 8.05
C ASP A 128 4.25 3.99 6.77
N THR A 129 4.88 2.82 6.84
CA THR A 129 4.89 1.84 5.74
C THR A 129 3.47 1.37 5.43
N LEU A 130 2.72 0.94 6.46
CA LEU A 130 1.33 0.47 6.32
C LEU A 130 0.37 1.58 5.92
N ARG A 131 0.56 2.82 6.40
CA ARG A 131 -0.23 3.97 5.95
C ARG A 131 -0.02 4.26 4.47
N SER A 132 1.19 4.08 3.97
CA SER A 132 1.48 4.29 2.55
C SER A 132 0.92 3.15 1.70
N LEU A 133 1.11 1.90 2.15
CA LEU A 133 0.64 0.70 1.45
C LEU A 133 -0.89 0.59 1.46
N GLY A 134 -1.52 0.77 2.62
CA GLY A 134 -2.97 0.67 2.82
C GLY A 134 -3.75 1.96 2.57
N GLY A 135 -3.15 3.13 2.83
CA GLY A 135 -3.72 4.42 2.44
C GLY A 135 -3.56 4.72 0.94
N GLY A 136 -2.71 3.95 0.26
CA GLY A 136 -2.44 4.04 -1.16
C GLY A 136 -3.49 3.39 -2.04
N MET A 137 -4.79 3.69 -1.87
CA MET A 137 -5.82 3.49 -2.91
C MET A 137 -6.04 2.08 -3.46
N ILE A 138 -5.38 1.07 -2.91
CA ILE A 138 -5.57 -0.30 -3.35
C ILE A 138 -6.93 -0.72 -2.81
N LYS A 139 -7.83 -1.09 -3.72
CA LYS A 139 -9.12 -1.61 -3.31
C LYS A 139 -8.91 -2.88 -2.50
N GLU A 140 -9.76 -3.11 -1.50
CA GLU A 140 -9.72 -4.33 -0.70
C GLU A 140 -9.74 -5.60 -1.60
N GLU A 141 -10.44 -5.54 -2.73
CA GLU A 141 -10.46 -6.63 -3.71
C GLU A 141 -9.10 -6.85 -4.39
N GLU A 142 -8.37 -5.79 -4.72
CA GLU A 142 -7.03 -5.85 -5.33
C GLU A 142 -5.96 -6.33 -4.33
N LEU A 143 -6.14 -6.01 -3.05
CA LEU A 143 -5.29 -6.48 -1.96
C LEU A 143 -5.46 -7.98 -1.70
N SER A 144 -6.68 -8.51 -1.87
CA SER A 144 -6.96 -9.92 -1.59
C SER A 144 -6.36 -10.90 -2.60
N GLY A 145 -6.00 -10.42 -3.80
CA GLY A 145 -5.33 -11.22 -4.84
C GLY A 145 -3.81 -11.09 -4.85
N THR A 146 -3.24 -10.23 -4.00
CA THR A 146 -1.80 -9.94 -3.99
C THR A 146 -1.15 -10.58 -2.77
N TYR A 147 -0.16 -11.44 -3.01
CA TYR A 147 0.67 -12.03 -1.96
C TYR A 147 2.06 -11.42 -2.08
N TYR A 148 2.39 -10.60 -1.08
CA TYR A 148 3.63 -9.86 -1.01
C TYR A 148 4.71 -10.73 -0.39
N TRP A 149 5.85 -10.81 -1.07
CA TRP A 149 7.09 -11.13 -0.38
C TRP A 149 7.62 -9.83 0.21
N TRP A 150 7.58 -9.80 1.53
CA TRP A 150 8.04 -8.70 2.35
C TRP A 150 9.07 -9.34 3.29
N ASP A 151 10.34 -8.94 3.22
CA ASP A 151 11.43 -9.55 4.01
C ASP A 151 11.10 -9.68 5.51
N LEU A 152 10.37 -8.72 6.11
CA LEU A 152 9.85 -8.79 7.47
C LEU A 152 9.10 -10.11 7.76
N PHE A 153 8.32 -10.59 6.79
CA PHE A 153 7.51 -11.80 6.89
C PHE A 153 8.19 -13.03 6.31
N CYS A 154 8.85 -12.86 5.16
CA CYS A 154 9.27 -13.96 4.30
C CYS A 154 10.77 -14.25 4.33
N GLN A 155 11.58 -13.40 4.96
CA GLN A 155 12.97 -13.72 5.26
C GLN A 155 13.06 -14.32 6.67
N ASN A 156 13.81 -15.41 6.82
CA ASN A 156 14.09 -15.97 8.13
C ASN A 156 15.00 -15.00 8.89
N GLN A 157 14.50 -14.46 10.01
CA GLN A 157 15.22 -13.45 10.80
C GLN A 157 16.22 -14.08 11.78
N HIS A 158 16.18 -15.40 11.99
CA HIS A 158 17.13 -16.16 12.81
C HIS A 158 18.33 -16.63 11.99
N VAL A 159 18.12 -17.00 10.73
CA VAL A 159 19.14 -17.56 9.84
C VAL A 159 19.39 -16.61 8.66
N VAL A 160 20.54 -15.95 8.67
CA VAL A 160 20.93 -14.92 7.68
C VAL A 160 21.81 -15.52 6.57
N GLU A 161 21.47 -16.71 6.09
CA GLU A 161 22.20 -17.36 5.00
C GLU A 161 21.63 -16.93 3.63
N ASP A 162 22.52 -16.65 2.67
CA ASP A 162 22.19 -16.31 1.27
C ASP A 162 21.08 -15.23 1.10
N VAL A 163 21.18 -14.12 1.85
CA VAL A 163 20.22 -13.00 1.75
C VAL A 163 20.13 -12.48 0.31
N MET A 164 21.26 -12.35 -0.39
CA MET A 164 21.26 -11.88 -1.78
C MET A 164 20.47 -12.83 -2.69
N GLY A 165 20.73 -14.13 -2.58
CA GLY A 165 20.05 -15.12 -3.40
C GLY A 165 18.55 -15.22 -3.08
N SER A 166 18.13 -15.04 -1.82
CA SER A 166 16.70 -15.02 -1.49
C SER A 166 15.98 -13.83 -2.12
N PHE A 167 16.58 -12.64 -2.08
CA PHE A 167 16.04 -11.44 -2.72
C PHE A 167 16.00 -11.56 -4.25
N ASP A 168 17.08 -11.99 -4.90
CA ASP A 168 17.13 -12.16 -6.36
C ASP A 168 16.11 -13.20 -6.84
N ARG A 169 15.96 -14.31 -6.11
CA ARG A 169 14.91 -15.32 -6.37
C ARG A 169 13.50 -14.75 -6.21
N ALA A 170 13.22 -14.03 -5.13
CA ALA A 170 11.90 -13.45 -4.90
C ALA A 170 11.55 -12.38 -5.96
N ILE A 171 12.48 -11.48 -6.26
CA ILE A 171 12.26 -10.43 -7.26
C ILE A 171 12.12 -11.02 -8.65
N SER A 172 12.91 -12.04 -9.02
CA SER A 172 12.82 -12.65 -10.36
C SER A 172 11.49 -13.38 -10.58
N GLN A 173 10.96 -14.08 -9.57
CA GLN A 173 9.73 -14.86 -9.67
C GLN A 173 8.42 -14.06 -9.58
N CYS A 174 8.45 -12.85 -9.02
CA CYS A 174 7.22 -12.06 -8.88
C CYS A 174 6.74 -11.44 -10.22
N ASN A 175 5.44 -11.15 -10.31
CA ASN A 175 4.87 -10.45 -11.47
C ASN A 175 4.90 -8.93 -11.29
N SER A 176 4.88 -8.46 -10.05
CA SER A 176 4.90 -7.04 -9.69
C SER A 176 5.96 -6.73 -8.66
N PHE A 177 6.44 -5.49 -8.72
CA PHE A 177 7.30 -4.89 -7.72
C PHE A 177 6.57 -3.69 -7.13
N SER A 178 6.57 -3.61 -5.83
CA SER A 178 6.02 -2.48 -5.10
C SER A 178 7.07 -1.88 -4.18
N MET A 179 7.06 -0.56 -4.02
CA MET A 179 7.89 0.11 -3.05
C MET A 179 7.09 1.13 -2.26
N THR A 180 7.34 1.20 -0.95
CA THR A 180 6.78 2.24 -0.08
C THR A 180 7.79 3.37 0.13
N ILE A 181 7.34 4.61 -0.10
CA ILE A 181 8.05 5.87 0.15
C ILE A 181 7.12 6.77 0.97
N PRO A 182 7.09 6.63 2.31
CA PRO A 182 6.12 7.36 3.13
C PRO A 182 6.25 8.87 3.01
N ASN A 183 7.47 9.39 3.01
CA ASN A 183 7.74 10.79 2.78
C ASN A 183 8.41 11.00 1.40
N PRO A 184 7.65 11.28 0.32
CA PRO A 184 8.23 11.53 -1.00
C PRO A 184 9.09 12.81 -1.06
N ALA A 185 8.98 13.72 -0.08
CA ALA A 185 9.86 14.89 0.00
C ALA A 185 11.24 14.56 0.59
N GLN A 186 11.34 13.45 1.31
CA GLN A 186 12.59 12.92 1.84
C GLN A 186 12.57 11.40 1.69
N PRO A 187 12.79 10.89 0.47
CA PRO A 187 12.55 9.48 0.16
C PRO A 187 13.70 8.61 0.70
N ILE A 188 13.68 8.30 2.01
CA ILE A 188 14.76 7.56 2.70
C ILE A 188 15.05 6.21 2.03
N ALA A 189 14.03 5.51 1.53
CA ALA A 189 14.22 4.28 0.78
C ALA A 189 15.21 4.43 -0.39
N LEU A 190 15.22 5.57 -1.08
CA LEU A 190 16.12 5.83 -2.20
C LEU A 190 17.54 6.21 -1.79
N GLN A 191 17.76 6.38 -0.49
CA GLN A 191 19.09 6.59 0.09
C GLN A 191 19.67 5.26 0.61
N ARG A 192 18.99 4.12 0.44
CA ARG A 192 19.43 2.81 0.93
C ARG A 192 19.86 1.93 -0.22
N VAL A 193 21.06 1.36 -0.11
CA VAL A 193 21.67 0.59 -1.20
C VAL A 193 20.85 -0.67 -1.53
N TRP A 194 20.29 -1.34 -0.53
CA TRP A 194 19.42 -2.52 -0.69
C TRP A 194 18.14 -2.18 -1.46
N CYS A 195 17.45 -1.09 -1.11
CA CYS A 195 16.26 -0.65 -1.83
C CYS A 195 16.56 -0.30 -3.31
N LEU A 196 17.71 0.31 -3.59
CA LEU A 196 18.14 0.60 -4.97
C LEU A 196 18.51 -0.67 -5.74
N PHE A 197 19.13 -1.66 -5.08
CA PHE A 197 19.37 -2.99 -5.62
C PHE A 197 18.07 -3.73 -5.96
N GLU A 198 17.07 -3.61 -5.11
CA GLU A 198 15.76 -4.21 -5.34
C GLU A 198 15.05 -3.59 -6.56
N ILE A 199 15.09 -2.26 -6.70
CA ILE A 199 14.59 -1.58 -7.90
C ILE A 199 15.38 -2.03 -9.13
N MET A 200 16.72 -2.10 -9.06
CA MET A 200 17.56 -2.62 -10.15
C MET A 200 17.06 -3.98 -10.62
N SER A 201 16.93 -4.92 -9.69
CA SER A 201 16.55 -6.30 -9.97
C SER A 201 15.16 -6.36 -10.61
N ALA A 202 14.24 -5.50 -10.13
CA ALA A 202 12.91 -5.38 -10.71
C ALA A 202 12.92 -4.80 -12.14
N VAL A 203 13.73 -3.77 -12.42
CA VAL A 203 13.79 -3.16 -13.77
C VAL A 203 14.52 -4.00 -14.81
N GLN A 204 15.41 -4.89 -14.37
CA GLN A 204 16.05 -5.87 -15.25
C GLN A 204 15.05 -6.99 -15.65
N GLY A 205 14.08 -7.28 -14.78
CA GLY A 205 12.97 -8.18 -15.09
C GLY A 205 12.09 -7.63 -16.21
N LYS A 206 11.84 -8.43 -17.25
CA LYS A 206 10.90 -8.05 -18.32
C LYS A 206 9.47 -8.02 -17.78
N ASN A 207 8.70 -7.01 -18.19
CA ASN A 207 7.25 -6.89 -17.98
C ASN A 207 6.76 -6.86 -16.51
N LYS A 208 7.61 -6.46 -15.54
CA LYS A 208 7.16 -6.29 -14.16
C LYS A 208 6.32 -5.02 -14.01
N ASP A 209 5.18 -5.14 -13.33
CA ASP A 209 4.38 -3.97 -12.94
C ASP A 209 5.03 -3.32 -11.71
N ILE A 210 5.56 -2.10 -11.88
CA ILE A 210 6.23 -1.36 -10.81
C ILE A 210 5.28 -0.30 -10.22
N ARG A 211 5.04 -0.39 -8.91
CA ARG A 211 4.16 0.49 -8.14
C ARG A 211 4.93 1.19 -7.02
N ILE A 212 4.69 2.49 -6.87
CA ILE A 212 5.23 3.28 -5.76
C ILE A 212 4.04 3.74 -4.90
N PHE A 213 4.10 3.43 -3.62
CA PHE A 213 3.12 3.81 -2.62
C PHE A 213 3.70 4.93 -1.75
N CYS A 214 2.95 6.02 -1.62
CA CYS A 214 3.33 7.15 -0.78
C CYS A 214 2.23 7.41 0.25
N ASN A 215 2.59 8.04 1.37
CA ASN A 215 1.57 8.51 2.30
C ASN A 215 0.68 9.55 1.60
N PRO A 216 -0.65 9.34 1.50
CA PRO A 216 -1.55 10.28 0.83
C PRO A 216 -1.61 11.64 1.51
N ALA A 217 -1.25 11.75 2.79
CA ALA A 217 -1.21 13.00 3.54
C ALA A 217 0.03 13.86 3.22
N VAL A 218 1.03 13.32 2.51
CA VAL A 218 2.28 14.04 2.20
C VAL A 218 2.27 14.48 0.74
N LYS A 219 2.49 15.78 0.54
CA LYS A 219 2.62 16.37 -0.79
C LYS A 219 3.85 15.81 -1.49
N ILE A 220 3.63 15.21 -2.66
CA ILE A 220 4.72 14.77 -3.54
C ILE A 220 5.35 16.03 -4.17
N PRO A 221 6.64 16.35 -3.89
CA PRO A 221 7.28 17.52 -4.48
C PRO A 221 7.44 17.34 -6.00
N ASN A 222 7.66 18.45 -6.70
CA ASN A 222 8.18 18.40 -8.06
C ASN A 222 9.66 17.98 -7.96
N ALA A 223 9.89 16.68 -7.88
CA ALA A 223 11.22 16.18 -7.59
C ALA A 223 12.10 16.13 -8.83
N ASN A 224 13.24 16.84 -8.78
CA ASN A 224 14.48 16.34 -9.34
C ASN A 224 15.09 15.42 -8.29
N ASN A 225 14.65 14.16 -8.25
CA ASN A 225 15.29 13.19 -7.36
C ASN A 225 16.67 12.88 -7.93
N GLU A 226 17.69 13.54 -7.38
CA GLU A 226 19.08 13.16 -7.57
C GLU A 226 19.32 11.82 -6.88
N VAL A 227 18.91 10.75 -7.56
CA VAL A 227 19.29 9.39 -7.18
C VAL A 227 20.71 9.16 -7.68
N ASP A 228 21.61 8.85 -6.75
CA ASP A 228 22.92 8.28 -7.04
C ASP A 228 23.22 7.13 -6.07
N ILE A 229 23.25 5.90 -6.59
CA ILE A 229 23.52 4.71 -5.79
C ILE A 229 24.88 4.75 -5.10
N ARG A 230 25.86 5.48 -5.65
CA ARG A 230 27.18 5.64 -5.00
C ARG A 230 27.08 6.39 -3.67
N ASN A 231 26.09 7.26 -3.54
CA ASN A 231 25.79 8.01 -2.32
C ASN A 231 24.85 7.25 -1.37
N ALA A 232 24.33 6.10 -1.77
CA ALA A 232 23.44 5.31 -0.93
C ALA A 232 24.17 4.78 0.32
N GLU A 233 23.42 4.68 1.40
CA GLU A 233 23.84 4.18 2.70
C GLU A 233 23.57 2.68 2.83
N ALA A 234 24.43 2.01 3.58
CA ALA A 234 24.23 0.65 4.07
C ALA A 234 24.48 0.62 5.58
N THR A 235 23.78 -0.27 6.29
CA THR A 235 24.09 -0.50 7.72
C THR A 235 25.41 -1.27 7.84
N VAL A 236 25.63 -2.22 6.94
CA VAL A 236 26.88 -2.98 6.82
C VAL A 236 27.65 -2.45 5.61
N ALA A 237 28.86 -1.93 5.82
CA ALA A 237 29.65 -1.33 4.75
C ALA A 237 29.98 -2.31 3.61
N ALA A 238 30.18 -3.60 3.95
CA ALA A 238 30.43 -4.66 2.98
C ALA A 238 29.27 -4.83 1.98
N ASP A 239 28.02 -4.66 2.42
CA ASP A 239 26.85 -4.75 1.54
C ASP A 239 26.90 -3.70 0.44
N LYS A 240 27.32 -2.48 0.79
CA LYS A 240 27.45 -1.39 -0.19
C LYS A 240 28.48 -1.73 -1.26
N THR A 241 29.67 -2.19 -0.84
CA THR A 241 30.73 -2.58 -1.77
C THR A 241 30.25 -3.68 -2.71
N MET A 242 29.71 -4.77 -2.14
CA MET A 242 29.19 -5.91 -2.90
C MET A 242 28.09 -5.50 -3.89
N ILE A 243 27.12 -4.69 -3.46
CA ILE A 243 26.04 -4.25 -4.35
C ILE A 243 26.55 -3.35 -5.47
N LEU A 244 27.48 -2.43 -5.18
CA LEU A 244 28.06 -1.58 -6.23
C LEU A 244 28.83 -2.42 -7.25
N GLU A 245 29.59 -3.42 -6.82
CA GLU A 245 30.26 -4.37 -7.71
C GLU A 245 29.26 -5.14 -8.59
N LEU A 246 28.17 -5.64 -7.99
CA LEU A 246 27.10 -6.32 -8.75
C LEU A 246 26.42 -5.39 -9.77
N VAL A 247 26.27 -4.11 -9.46
CA VAL A 247 25.70 -3.11 -10.37
C VAL A 247 26.62 -2.88 -11.56
N GLU A 248 27.92 -2.71 -11.32
CA GLU A 248 28.92 -2.57 -12.38
C GLU A 248 29.02 -3.83 -13.26
N GLU A 249 28.85 -5.01 -12.67
CA GLU A 249 28.88 -6.29 -13.40
C GLU A 249 27.59 -6.54 -14.22
N ARG A 250 26.42 -6.35 -13.61
CA ARG A 250 25.13 -6.81 -14.18
C ARG A 250 24.43 -5.76 -15.05
N ILE A 251 24.81 -4.49 -14.97
CA ILE A 251 24.18 -3.43 -15.76
C ILE A 251 25.18 -2.84 -16.75
N GLU A 252 24.86 -2.94 -18.04
CA GLU A 252 25.56 -2.18 -19.06
C GLU A 252 25.46 -0.67 -18.79
N GLY A 253 26.62 -0.02 -18.58
CA GLY A 253 26.73 1.38 -18.15
C GLY A 253 26.73 1.59 -16.63
N GLY A 254 26.78 0.50 -15.85
CA GLY A 254 27.05 0.50 -14.42
C GLY A 254 26.09 1.34 -13.58
N CYS A 255 26.63 1.99 -12.55
CA CYS A 255 25.85 2.82 -11.63
C CYS A 255 25.11 3.98 -12.33
N ASP A 256 25.67 4.56 -13.40
CA ASP A 256 25.03 5.68 -14.11
C ASP A 256 23.76 5.24 -14.84
N ALA A 257 23.82 4.09 -15.51
CA ALA A 257 22.67 3.49 -16.15
C ALA A 257 21.59 3.10 -15.13
N LEU A 258 21.98 2.58 -13.96
CA LEU A 258 21.03 2.31 -12.89
C LEU A 258 20.33 3.57 -12.40
N ASN A 259 21.11 4.60 -12.07
CA ASN A 259 20.59 5.87 -11.59
C ASN A 259 19.53 6.44 -12.54
N GLU A 260 19.80 6.40 -13.85
CA GLU A 260 18.85 6.84 -14.87
C GLU A 260 17.57 5.99 -14.92
N ARG A 261 17.69 4.65 -14.82
CA ARG A 261 16.53 3.74 -14.78
C ARG A 261 15.67 3.96 -13.54
N VAL A 262 16.30 4.09 -12.37
CA VAL A 262 15.60 4.35 -11.10
C VAL A 262 14.87 5.69 -11.18
N ARG A 263 15.52 6.76 -11.65
CA ARG A 263 14.85 8.07 -11.84
C ARG A 263 13.61 7.96 -12.72
N LYS A 264 13.67 7.24 -13.84
CA LYS A 264 12.50 7.02 -14.71
C LYS A 264 11.36 6.29 -14.00
N VAL A 265 11.68 5.21 -13.27
CA VAL A 265 10.68 4.45 -12.49
C VAL A 265 10.04 5.34 -11.44
N LEU A 266 10.82 6.11 -10.70
CA LEU A 266 10.33 6.99 -9.66
C LEU A 266 9.49 8.13 -10.19
N LEU A 267 9.94 8.79 -11.26
CA LEU A 267 9.16 9.86 -11.89
C LEU A 267 7.81 9.33 -12.35
N ASN A 268 7.77 8.15 -12.98
CA ASN A 268 6.52 7.52 -13.41
C ASN A 268 5.64 7.11 -12.21
N GLY A 269 6.21 6.48 -11.19
CA GLY A 269 5.51 6.04 -9.98
C GLY A 269 4.96 7.20 -9.16
N MET A 270 5.77 8.22 -8.88
CA MET A 270 5.36 9.44 -8.19
C MET A 270 4.35 10.24 -8.99
N HIS A 271 4.45 10.28 -10.33
CA HIS A 271 3.45 10.91 -11.17
C HIS A 271 2.09 10.20 -11.08
N LYS A 272 2.09 8.86 -11.12
CA LYS A 272 0.89 8.04 -10.88
C LYS A 272 0.31 8.32 -9.50
N ALA A 273 1.13 8.23 -8.45
CA ALA A 273 0.73 8.49 -7.07
C ALA A 273 0.15 9.89 -6.90
N ARG A 274 0.74 10.92 -7.54
CA ARG A 274 0.23 12.30 -7.51
C ARG A 274 -1.09 12.44 -8.25
N ILE A 275 -1.25 11.83 -9.42
CA ILE A 275 -2.52 11.86 -10.15
C ILE A 275 -3.63 11.21 -9.33
N LEU A 276 -3.30 10.08 -8.72
CA LEU A 276 -4.15 9.35 -7.80
C LEU A 276 -4.54 10.23 -6.61
N GLN A 277 -3.57 10.85 -5.91
CA GLN A 277 -3.80 11.84 -4.85
C GLN A 277 -4.70 13.00 -5.31
N ASN A 278 -4.39 13.61 -6.45
CA ASN A 278 -5.12 14.76 -7.00
C ASN A 278 -6.52 14.41 -7.50
N ALA A 279 -6.77 13.16 -7.91
CA ALA A 279 -8.13 12.65 -8.16
C ALA A 279 -8.96 12.51 -6.86
N GLY A 280 -8.40 12.98 -5.75
CA GLY A 280 -9.01 13.14 -4.43
C GLY A 280 -9.53 11.84 -3.83
N MET A 281 -8.73 10.80 -4.03
CA MET A 281 -8.68 9.68 -3.11
C MET A 281 -7.78 9.99 -1.88
N GLY A 282 -7.38 11.27 -1.70
CA GLY A 282 -6.87 11.88 -0.46
C GLY A 282 -7.13 13.41 -0.49
N PHE A 283 -7.70 13.99 0.57
CA PHE A 283 -8.47 15.26 0.54
C PHE A 283 -7.70 16.58 0.34
N SER A 284 -8.28 17.47 -0.49
CA SER A 284 -8.50 18.93 -0.28
C SER A 284 -9.53 19.42 -1.33
N ASN A 285 -10.57 20.16 -0.93
CA ASN A 285 -11.70 20.57 -1.81
C ASN A 285 -11.37 21.68 -2.82
N ASP A 286 -10.16 22.23 -2.78
CA ASP A 286 -9.82 23.48 -3.48
C ASP A 286 -9.04 23.26 -4.79
N GLU A 287 -8.65 22.04 -5.14
CA GLU A 287 -7.89 21.76 -6.37
C GLU A 287 -8.78 21.23 -7.51
N ILE A 288 -8.53 21.73 -8.73
CA ILE A 288 -9.22 21.29 -9.95
C ILE A 288 -8.55 20.03 -10.49
N VAL A 289 -9.28 18.93 -10.57
CA VAL A 289 -8.79 17.65 -11.11
C VAL A 289 -8.85 17.65 -12.65
N ASP A 290 -7.75 17.32 -13.32
CA ASP A 290 -7.72 17.08 -14.77
C ASP A 290 -8.07 15.61 -15.07
N ILE A 291 -9.31 15.35 -15.46
CA ILE A 291 -9.83 13.98 -15.63
C ILE A 291 -9.13 13.26 -16.80
N GLU A 292 -8.72 13.98 -17.84
CA GLU A 292 -8.03 13.38 -18.98
C GLU A 292 -6.67 12.83 -18.56
N LYS A 293 -5.94 13.60 -17.76
CA LYS A 293 -4.69 13.16 -17.18
C LYS A 293 -4.88 11.95 -16.24
N VAL A 294 -5.95 11.94 -15.45
CA VAL A 294 -6.31 10.80 -14.59
C VAL A 294 -6.64 9.57 -15.42
N SER A 295 -7.45 9.71 -16.48
CA SER A 295 -7.84 8.60 -17.36
C SER A 295 -6.65 7.99 -18.08
N ASN A 296 -5.77 8.81 -18.65
CA ASN A 296 -4.57 8.35 -19.33
C ASN A 296 -3.63 7.55 -18.44
N VAL A 297 -3.57 7.89 -17.14
CA VAL A 297 -2.65 7.27 -16.19
C VAL A 297 -3.25 6.07 -15.47
N THR A 298 -4.54 6.11 -15.15
CA THR A 298 -5.23 5.02 -14.46
C THR A 298 -5.82 3.99 -15.41
N LYS A 299 -5.91 4.31 -16.71
CA LYS A 299 -6.67 3.57 -17.72
C LYS A 299 -8.16 3.42 -17.39
N LEU A 300 -8.67 4.20 -16.44
CA LEU A 300 -10.09 4.21 -16.10
C LEU A 300 -10.89 5.00 -17.13
N GLY A 301 -12.13 4.56 -17.37
CA GLY A 301 -13.07 5.32 -18.18
C GLY A 301 -13.43 6.64 -17.50
N PHE A 302 -13.76 7.64 -18.30
CA PHE A 302 -14.18 8.96 -17.80
C PHE A 302 -15.37 8.88 -16.82
N ALA A 303 -16.30 7.95 -17.06
CA ALA A 303 -17.43 7.70 -16.18
C ALA A 303 -17.00 7.21 -14.79
N ASP A 304 -16.10 6.22 -14.74
CA ASP A 304 -15.57 5.67 -13.48
C ASP A 304 -14.81 6.73 -12.68
N ILE A 305 -14.07 7.61 -13.36
CA ILE A 305 -13.33 8.70 -12.70
C ILE A 305 -14.29 9.73 -12.13
N LYS A 306 -15.34 10.11 -12.88
CA LYS A 306 -16.38 11.03 -12.39
C LYS A 306 -17.14 10.46 -11.20
N GLU A 307 -17.53 9.18 -11.25
CA GLU A 307 -18.22 8.51 -10.14
C GLU A 307 -17.36 8.54 -8.87
N ARG A 308 -16.07 8.26 -9.00
CA ARG A 308 -15.11 8.33 -7.88
C ARG A 308 -14.98 9.75 -7.34
N LEU A 309 -14.80 10.75 -8.19
CA LEU A 309 -14.73 12.16 -7.78
C LEU A 309 -16.00 12.57 -7.01
N HIS A 310 -17.18 12.20 -7.52
CA HIS A 310 -18.47 12.46 -6.85
C HIS A 310 -18.60 11.75 -5.50
N LYS A 311 -18.24 10.46 -5.42
CA LYS A 311 -18.26 9.68 -4.16
C LYS A 311 -17.40 10.31 -3.07
N HIS A 312 -16.33 11.01 -3.46
CA HIS A 312 -15.41 11.70 -2.56
C HIS A 312 -15.71 13.19 -2.36
N GLY A 313 -16.85 13.69 -2.84
CA GLY A 313 -17.28 15.08 -2.63
C GLY A 313 -16.52 16.12 -3.47
N ILE A 314 -15.85 15.68 -4.54
CA ILE A 314 -15.05 16.54 -5.40
C ILE A 314 -15.89 16.92 -6.61
N HIS A 315 -16.32 18.18 -6.60
CA HIS A 315 -17.18 18.73 -7.65
C HIS A 315 -16.43 19.63 -8.64
N ASN A 316 -15.16 19.92 -8.37
CA ASN A 316 -14.32 20.80 -9.18
C ASN A 316 -13.33 19.98 -10.03
N TYR A 317 -13.67 19.76 -11.30
CA TYR A 317 -12.78 19.09 -12.26
C TYR A 317 -12.87 19.73 -13.64
N LYS A 318 -11.79 19.65 -14.42
CA LYS A 318 -11.72 20.15 -15.80
C LYS A 318 -11.53 19.01 -16.78
N LEU A 319 -12.21 19.12 -17.91
CA LEU A 319 -12.00 18.34 -19.12
C LEU A 319 -11.30 19.26 -20.13
N ASN A 320 -10.14 18.87 -20.65
CA ASN A 320 -9.47 19.67 -21.67
C ASN A 320 -10.10 19.47 -23.07
N GLY A 321 -9.99 20.53 -23.89
CA GLY A 321 -10.94 20.86 -24.96
C GLY A 321 -11.03 19.93 -26.18
N LYS A 322 -10.12 18.95 -26.37
CA LYS A 322 -10.23 18.02 -27.51
C LYS A 322 -11.25 16.89 -27.25
N ASN A 323 -11.39 16.44 -26.00
CA ASN A 323 -12.28 15.34 -25.64
C ASN A 323 -13.62 15.80 -25.03
N LYS A 324 -13.80 17.10 -24.73
CA LYS A 324 -15.10 17.64 -24.27
C LYS A 324 -16.19 17.40 -25.31
N ALA A 325 -15.89 17.59 -26.60
CA ALA A 325 -16.85 17.40 -27.69
C ALA A 325 -17.22 15.92 -27.91
N GLU A 326 -16.24 15.01 -27.87
CA GLU A 326 -16.48 13.57 -28.00
C GLU A 326 -17.25 13.00 -26.79
N LEU A 327 -16.95 13.46 -25.57
CA LEU A 327 -17.69 13.06 -24.37
C LEU A 327 -19.12 13.62 -24.34
N ILE A 328 -19.33 14.87 -24.79
CA ILE A 328 -20.68 15.42 -24.97
C ILE A 328 -21.45 14.57 -25.97
N LYS A 329 -20.81 14.20 -27.09
CA LYS A 329 -21.41 13.33 -28.11
C LYS A 329 -21.77 11.94 -27.55
N MET A 330 -20.84 11.27 -26.85
CA MET A 330 -21.11 9.97 -26.23
C MET A 330 -22.18 10.04 -25.15
N ALA A 331 -22.24 11.11 -24.36
CA ALA A 331 -23.27 11.30 -23.35
C ALA A 331 -24.65 11.53 -23.98
N GLN A 332 -24.71 12.34 -25.04
CA GLN A 332 -25.93 12.56 -25.84
C GLN A 332 -26.42 11.25 -26.49
N GLU A 333 -25.50 10.43 -27.01
CA GLU A 333 -25.81 9.11 -27.58
C GLU A 333 -26.36 8.12 -26.53
N ASN A 334 -26.08 8.34 -25.25
CA ASN A 334 -26.58 7.54 -24.12
C ASN A 334 -27.71 8.23 -23.34
N GLY A 335 -28.30 9.31 -23.87
CA GLY A 335 -29.43 10.01 -23.24
C GLY A 335 -29.08 10.85 -22.01
N VAL A 336 -27.79 11.17 -21.80
CA VAL A 336 -27.29 12.00 -20.70
C VAL A 336 -27.01 13.41 -21.22
N ASP A 337 -27.79 14.39 -20.77
CA ASP A 337 -27.62 15.78 -21.16
C ASP A 337 -26.47 16.46 -20.38
N LEU A 338 -25.43 16.87 -21.09
CA LEU A 338 -24.27 17.60 -20.56
C LEU A 338 -24.23 19.07 -21.03
N SER A 339 -25.33 19.61 -21.58
CA SER A 339 -25.40 20.97 -22.15
C SER A 339 -25.43 22.10 -21.10
N GLY A 340 -25.51 21.78 -19.80
CA GLY A 340 -25.30 22.72 -18.72
C GLY A 340 -23.81 22.94 -18.47
N ASP A 341 -23.29 24.10 -18.88
CA ASP A 341 -21.98 24.61 -18.43
C ASP A 341 -22.20 25.29 -17.08
N PRO A 342 -21.74 24.75 -15.93
CA PRO A 342 -21.75 25.54 -14.71
C PRO A 342 -20.55 26.48 -14.77
N GLU A 343 -20.79 27.76 -15.04
CA GLU A 343 -19.82 28.76 -14.61
C GLU A 343 -19.63 28.61 -13.08
N PRO A 344 -18.40 28.41 -12.56
CA PRO A 344 -18.17 27.96 -11.19
C PRO A 344 -18.65 28.92 -10.08
N LYS A 345 -19.16 30.11 -10.39
CA LYS A 345 -19.40 31.17 -9.40
C LYS A 345 -20.87 31.49 -9.12
N THR A 346 -21.79 31.23 -10.05
CA THR A 346 -23.17 31.74 -9.96
C THR A 346 -24.17 30.74 -9.36
N GLU A 347 -24.00 29.44 -9.59
CA GLU A 347 -24.87 28.42 -8.98
C GLU A 347 -24.43 27.96 -7.59
N ILE A 348 -23.13 27.94 -7.29
CA ILE A 348 -22.62 27.65 -5.93
C ILE A 348 -23.16 28.69 -4.93
N SER A 349 -23.25 29.95 -5.35
CA SER A 349 -23.81 31.03 -4.51
C SER A 349 -25.32 30.83 -4.27
N ARG A 350 -26.09 30.41 -5.29
CA ARG A 350 -27.54 30.15 -5.16
C ARG A 350 -27.85 28.87 -4.38
N PHE A 351 -27.07 27.81 -4.57
CA PHE A 351 -27.21 26.54 -3.85
C PHE A 351 -26.83 26.71 -2.36
N ALA A 352 -25.76 27.45 -2.05
CA ALA A 352 -25.39 27.80 -0.68
C ALA A 352 -26.43 28.70 0.01
N GLN A 353 -27.12 29.58 -0.74
CA GLN A 353 -28.21 30.41 -0.21
C GLN A 353 -29.49 29.59 0.03
N GLY A 354 -29.81 28.63 -0.85
CA GLY A 354 -30.93 27.70 -0.68
C GLY A 354 -30.75 26.74 0.51
N MET A 355 -29.55 26.22 0.72
CA MET A 355 -29.24 25.36 1.87
C MET A 355 -29.27 26.09 3.22
N ARG A 356 -28.84 27.36 3.28
CA ARG A 356 -28.93 28.16 4.53
C ARG A 356 -30.38 28.41 4.97
N VAL A 357 -31.33 28.45 4.04
CA VAL A 357 -32.76 28.61 4.34
C VAL A 357 -33.36 27.28 4.84
N GLN A 358 -32.98 26.13 4.26
CA GLN A 358 -33.45 24.81 4.72
C GLN A 358 -32.88 24.37 6.08
N VAL A 359 -31.62 24.71 6.38
CA VAL A 359 -31.00 24.37 7.67
C VAL A 359 -31.63 25.15 8.82
N ARG A 360 -31.96 26.44 8.63
CA ARG A 360 -32.68 27.24 9.65
C ARG A 360 -34.11 26.74 9.90
N GLY A 361 -34.80 26.25 8.87
CA GLY A 361 -36.14 25.64 9.00
C GLY A 361 -36.13 24.34 9.81
N LYS A 362 -35.12 23.48 9.63
CA LYS A 362 -34.99 22.22 10.37
C LYS A 362 -34.50 22.41 11.82
N GLN A 363 -33.63 23.38 12.07
CA GLN A 363 -33.14 23.68 13.43
C GLN A 363 -34.24 24.28 14.32
N ALA A 364 -35.13 25.11 13.76
CA ALA A 364 -36.29 25.65 14.47
C ALA A 364 -37.37 24.60 14.78
N ALA A 365 -37.48 23.55 13.98
CA ALA A 365 -38.36 22.40 14.24
C ALA A 365 -37.77 21.46 15.31
N TYR A 366 -36.44 21.27 15.32
CA TYR A 366 -35.74 20.45 16.31
C TYR A 366 -35.79 21.06 17.72
N HIS A 367 -35.70 22.39 17.86
CA HIS A 367 -35.84 23.05 19.17
C HIS A 367 -37.28 23.06 19.71
N ARG A 368 -38.30 23.12 18.84
CA ARG A 368 -39.71 23.04 19.27
C ARG A 368 -40.16 21.63 19.70
N ALA A 369 -39.50 20.58 19.20
CA ALA A 369 -39.78 19.20 19.58
C ALA A 369 -39.09 18.76 20.89
N ARG A 370 -38.26 19.62 21.47
CA ARG A 370 -37.52 19.34 22.71
C ARG A 370 -38.16 19.99 23.96
N ASP A 371 -39.08 20.93 23.75
CA ASP A 371 -39.79 21.67 24.81
C ASP A 371 -41.28 21.27 24.93
N ILE A 372 -41.68 20.15 24.31
CA ILE A 372 -42.93 19.40 24.54
C ILE A 372 -42.52 18.03 25.08
#